data_AF-A0A957X038-F1
#
_entry.id   AF-A0A957X038-F1
#
_cell.length_a   1.000
_cell.length_b   1.000
_cell.length_c   1.000
_cell.angle_alpha   90.00
_cell.angle_beta   90.00
_cell.angle_gamma   90.00
#
_symmetry.space_group_name_H-M   'P 1'
#
loop_
_entity.id
_entity.type
_entity.pdbx_description
1 polymer ?
#
loop_
_entity_poly.entity_id
_entity_poly.type
_entity_poly.pdbx_seq_one_letter_code
_entity_poly.pdbx_strand_id
1 'polypeptide(L)'
;RGAVAEMGSVDHVIKDPQHPYTRLLISSIPLPDPDLHWGGEEELERKAMARNLPKATQGCKFANRCPFVMAECEKQQPPLYRTNEDRAVACYLYKEYPTVSGVEMANVLAT
;
A
#
# COMPACT_ATOMS: atom_id res chain seq x y z
N ARG A 1 3.29 -13.61 4.27
CA ARG A 1 4.11 -12.87 5.26
C ARG A 1 3.25 -11.68 5.71
N GLY A 2 2.79 -11.63 6.96
CA GLY A 2 1.93 -10.53 7.43
C GLY A 2 2.74 -9.29 7.81
N ALA A 3 2.30 -8.11 7.37
CA ALA A 3 2.69 -6.79 7.87
C ALA A 3 1.57 -5.81 7.50
N VAL A 4 1.45 -4.72 8.26
CA VAL A 4 0.58 -3.60 7.91
C VAL A 4 1.18 -2.90 6.69
N ALA A 5 0.43 -2.85 5.58
CA ALA A 5 0.79 -2.07 4.41
C ALA A 5 0.27 -0.63 4.51
N GLU A 6 -0.91 -0.50 5.09
CA GLU A 6 -1.66 0.73 5.22
C GLU A 6 -2.70 0.58 6.33
N MET A 7 -2.97 1.68 7.04
CA MET A 7 -3.99 1.75 8.06
C MET A 7 -4.65 3.13 8.07
N GLY A 8 -5.91 3.17 8.46
CA GLY A 8 -6.68 4.38 8.71
C GLY A 8 -8.17 4.08 8.73
N SER A 9 -9.00 5.12 8.71
CA SER A 9 -10.45 4.94 8.61
C SER A 9 -10.84 4.17 7.34
N VAL A 10 -11.95 3.42 7.43
CA VAL A 10 -12.45 2.59 6.31
C VAL A 10 -12.65 3.44 5.06
N ASP A 11 -13.21 4.64 5.21
CA ASP A 11 -13.43 5.55 4.09
C ASP A 11 -12.12 5.92 3.40
N HIS A 12 -11.05 6.26 4.12
CA HIS A 12 -9.78 6.61 3.50
C HIS A 12 -9.10 5.41 2.82
N VAL A 13 -9.08 4.25 3.48
CA VAL A 13 -8.41 3.06 2.93
C VAL A 13 -9.14 2.52 1.69
N ILE A 14 -10.48 2.58 1.66
CA ILE A 14 -11.27 2.08 0.54
C ILE A 14 -11.37 3.10 -0.60
N LYS A 15 -11.64 4.38 -0.31
CA LYS A 15 -11.95 5.38 -1.35
C LYS A 15 -10.71 6.04 -1.96
N ASP A 16 -9.63 6.15 -1.20
CA ASP A 16 -8.39 6.82 -1.64
C ASP A 16 -7.15 6.02 -1.24
N PRO A 17 -7.04 4.70 -1.48
CA PRO A 17 -5.91 3.89 -1.01
C PRO A 17 -4.55 4.50 -1.39
N GLN A 18 -3.58 4.51 -0.48
CA GLN A 18 -2.28 5.15 -0.70
C GLN A 18 -1.18 4.14 -1.04
N HIS A 19 -1.16 3.00 -0.36
CA HIS A 19 -0.14 2.00 -0.62
C HIS A 19 -0.44 1.29 -1.96
N PRO A 20 0.54 1.14 -2.88
CA PRO A 20 0.30 0.50 -4.19
C PRO A 20 -0.31 -0.91 -4.09
N TYR A 21 0.02 -1.67 -3.06
CA TYR A 21 -0.65 -2.95 -2.74
C TYR A 21 -2.15 -2.78 -2.41
N THR A 22 -2.52 -1.82 -1.55
CA THR A 22 -3.92 -1.56 -1.20
C THR A 22 -4.70 -1.09 -2.42
N ARG A 23 -4.11 -0.21 -3.24
CA ARG A 23 -4.75 0.26 -4.48
C ARG A 23 -5.11 -0.90 -5.41
N LEU A 24 -4.15 -1.81 -5.65
CA LEU A 24 -4.40 -3.05 -6.40
C LEU A 24 -5.42 -3.98 -5.75
N LEU A 25 -5.46 -4.02 -4.42
CA LEU A 25 -6.44 -4.84 -3.71
C LEU A 25 -7.86 -4.29 -3.92
N ILE A 26 -8.03 -2.96 -3.83
CA ILE A 26 -9.31 -2.30 -4.07
C ILE A 26 -9.69 -2.39 -5.55
N SER A 27 -8.76 -2.21 -6.49
CA SER A 27 -9.03 -2.35 -7.92
C SER A 27 -9.49 -3.77 -8.31
N SER A 28 -9.06 -4.78 -7.55
CA SER A 28 -9.48 -6.17 -7.77
C SER A 28 -10.90 -6.50 -7.32
N ILE A 29 -11.63 -5.55 -6.73
CA ILE A 29 -13.02 -5.74 -6.29
C ILE A 29 -13.95 -5.69 -7.51
N PRO A 30 -14.72 -6.77 -7.77
CA PRO A 30 -15.71 -6.79 -8.84
C PRO A 30 -16.77 -5.69 -8.71
N LEU A 31 -17.09 -5.02 -9.84
CA LEU A 31 -18.29 -4.21 -9.90
C LEU A 31 -19.53 -5.11 -9.99
N PRO A 32 -20.65 -4.74 -9.33
CA PRO A 32 -21.89 -5.53 -9.39
C PRO A 32 -22.52 -5.57 -10.77
N ASP A 33 -22.29 -4.53 -11.57
CA ASP A 33 -22.77 -4.42 -12.94
C ASP A 33 -21.83 -5.19 -13.88
N PRO A 34 -22.29 -6.27 -14.54
CA PRO A 34 -21.46 -7.09 -15.42
C PRO A 34 -21.05 -6.37 -16.72
N ASP A 35 -21.72 -5.26 -17.08
CA ASP A 35 -21.38 -4.47 -18.26
C ASP A 35 -20.28 -3.45 -17.97
N LEU A 36 -19.92 -3.24 -16.70
CA LEU A 36 -18.79 -2.42 -16.29
C LEU A 36 -17.53 -3.27 -16.15
N HIS A 37 -16.44 -2.80 -16.74
CA HIS A 37 -15.13 -3.43 -16.59
C HIS A 37 -14.67 -3.44 -15.12
N TRP A 38 -14.00 -4.53 -14.72
CA TRP A 38 -13.36 -4.62 -13.41
C TRP A 38 -12.22 -3.60 -13.27
N GLY A 39 -12.21 -2.88 -12.14
CA GLY A 39 -11.07 -2.10 -11.67
C GLY A 39 -10.92 -0.70 -12.28
N GLY A 40 -10.36 0.22 -11.47
CA GLY A 40 -10.02 1.59 -11.86
C GLY A 40 -8.51 1.82 -12.07
N GLU A 41 -7.69 0.76 -12.02
CA GLU A 41 -6.22 0.85 -12.07
C GLU A 41 -5.55 -0.17 -13.00
N GLU A 42 -6.14 -0.41 -14.18
CA GLU A 42 -5.66 -1.41 -15.16
C GLU A 42 -4.17 -1.23 -15.53
N GLU A 43 -3.69 0.03 -15.60
CA GLU A 43 -2.27 0.30 -15.82
C GLU A 43 -1.39 -0.11 -14.63
N LEU A 44 -1.84 0.10 -13.40
CA LEU A 44 -1.10 -0.31 -12.21
C LEU A 44 -1.02 -1.83 -12.15
N GLU A 45 -2.13 -2.52 -12.44
CA GLU A 45 -2.21 -3.97 -12.50
C GLU A 45 -1.24 -4.54 -13.53
N ARG A 46 -1.28 -4.02 -14.76
CA ARG A 46 -0.38 -4.44 -15.83
C ARG A 46 1.08 -4.26 -15.44
N LYS A 47 1.45 -3.10 -14.89
CA LYS A 47 2.83 -2.85 -14.43
C LYS A 47 3.21 -3.79 -13.28
N ALA A 48 2.29 -4.07 -12.37
CA ALA A 48 2.54 -4.96 -11.25
C ALA A 48 2.70 -6.43 -11.65
N MET A 49 1.98 -6.88 -12.69
CA MET A 49 2.13 -8.22 -13.27
C MET A 49 3.40 -8.38 -14.10
N ALA A 50 3.79 -7.34 -14.86
CA ALA A 50 5.04 -7.34 -15.62
C ALA A 50 6.29 -7.40 -14.72
N ARG A 51 6.15 -6.98 -13.46
CA ARG A 51 7.20 -7.03 -12.44
C ARG A 51 7.28 -8.44 -11.87
N ASN A 52 8.35 -9.16 -12.20
CA ASN A 52 8.62 -10.49 -11.67
C ASN A 52 10.05 -10.59 -11.11
N LEU A 53 10.38 -9.71 -10.16
CA LEU A 53 11.66 -9.77 -9.46
C LEU A 53 11.68 -10.94 -8.45
N PRO A 54 12.87 -11.48 -8.11
CA PRO A 54 12.99 -12.39 -6.98
C PRO A 54 12.38 -11.78 -5.71
N LYS A 55 11.71 -12.62 -4.93
CA LYS A 55 11.00 -12.17 -3.74
C LYS A 55 11.99 -11.61 -2.71
N ALA A 56 11.86 -10.32 -2.37
CA ALA A 56 12.69 -9.68 -1.36
C ALA A 56 12.58 -10.42 -0.01
N THR A 57 13.73 -10.77 0.58
CA THR A 57 13.78 -11.47 1.87
C THR A 57 13.82 -10.52 3.05
N GLN A 58 14.40 -9.32 2.88
CA GLN A 58 14.65 -8.32 3.93
C GLN A 58 13.86 -7.00 3.75
N GLY A 59 13.60 -6.59 2.51
CA GLY A 59 12.90 -5.35 2.19
C GLY A 59 11.37 -5.41 2.21
N CYS A 60 10.74 -4.37 1.67
CA CYS A 60 9.30 -4.27 1.45
C CYS A 60 8.75 -5.55 0.80
N LYS A 61 7.77 -6.16 1.47
CA LYS A 61 7.14 -7.42 1.04
C LYS A 61 6.44 -7.35 -0.32
N PHE A 62 6.11 -6.14 -0.78
CA PHE A 62 5.47 -5.89 -2.08
C PHE A 62 6.46 -5.45 -3.16
N ALA A 63 7.76 -5.29 -2.85
CA ALA A 63 8.76 -4.74 -3.77
C ALA A 63 8.81 -5.45 -5.14
N ASN A 64 8.65 -6.78 -5.16
CA ASN A 64 8.77 -7.57 -6.38
C ASN A 64 7.65 -7.35 -7.40
N ARG A 65 6.51 -6.79 -6.96
CA ARG A 65 5.32 -6.48 -7.76
C ARG A 65 4.97 -5.00 -7.77
N CYS A 66 5.39 -4.22 -6.79
CA CYS A 66 5.15 -2.78 -6.74
C CYS A 66 5.70 -2.15 -8.00
N PRO A 67 5.00 -1.27 -8.74
CA PRO A 67 5.54 -0.57 -9.92
C PRO A 67 6.36 0.68 -9.57
N PHE A 68 6.38 1.07 -8.30
CA PHE A 68 7.15 2.20 -7.76
C PHE A 68 8.32 1.77 -6.85
N VAL A 69 8.81 0.54 -6.99
CA VAL A 69 9.97 0.02 -6.25
C VAL A 69 11.20 0.93 -6.42
N MET A 70 11.92 1.11 -5.33
CA MET A 70 13.18 1.83 -5.26
C MET A 70 14.22 0.93 -4.58
N ALA A 71 15.51 1.26 -4.72
CA ALA A 71 16.60 0.47 -4.14
C ALA A 71 16.46 0.27 -2.61
N GLU A 72 15.88 1.23 -1.90
CA GLU A 72 15.63 1.12 -0.45
C GLU A 72 14.54 0.09 -0.13
N CYS A 73 13.52 -0.04 -0.99
CA CYS A 73 12.46 -1.04 -0.85
C CYS A 73 12.98 -2.48 -0.86
N GLU A 74 14.14 -2.74 -1.48
CA GLU A 74 14.74 -4.08 -1.52
C GLU A 74 15.61 -4.37 -0.30
N LYS A 75 16.17 -3.30 0.31
CA LYS A 75 17.13 -3.39 1.41
C LYS A 75 16.45 -3.43 2.77
N GLN A 76 15.40 -2.64 2.96
CA GLN A 76 14.78 -2.42 4.27
C GLN A 76 13.25 -2.37 4.17
N GLN A 77 12.59 -2.78 5.26
CA GLN A 77 11.15 -2.67 5.39
C GLN A 77 10.80 -1.21 5.73
N PRO A 78 9.89 -0.57 4.98
CA PRO A 78 9.48 0.80 5.30
C PRO A 78 8.78 0.83 6.67
N PRO A 79 9.07 1.84 7.51
CA PRO A 79 8.24 2.14 8.68
C PRO A 79 6.87 2.65 8.25
N LEU A 80 5.94 2.77 9.19
CA LEU A 80 4.67 3.44 8.96
C LEU A 80 4.88 4.96 8.96
N TYR A 81 4.56 5.60 7.84
CA TYR A 81 4.58 7.04 7.68
C TYR A 81 3.18 7.61 7.88
N ARG A 82 3.02 8.61 8.75
CA ARG A 82 1.76 9.27 9.07
C ARG A 82 1.41 10.29 7.98
N THR A 83 0.54 9.90 7.04
CA THR A 83 0.20 10.74 5.89
C THR A 83 -0.92 11.72 6.17
N ASN A 84 -1.72 11.50 7.22
CA ASN A 84 -2.65 12.46 7.81
C ASN A 84 -2.88 12.12 9.31
N GLU A 85 -3.87 12.73 9.97
CA GLU A 85 -4.15 12.47 11.39
C GLU A 85 -4.60 11.02 11.68
N ASP A 86 -5.38 10.40 10.80
CA ASP A 86 -6.01 9.09 11.00
C ASP A 86 -5.51 8.03 10.00
N ARG A 87 -4.31 8.21 9.44
CA ARG A 87 -3.75 7.33 8.41
C ARG A 87 -2.26 7.17 8.52
N ALA A 88 -1.80 5.94 8.30
CA ALA A 88 -0.39 5.64 8.14
C ALA A 88 -0.14 4.59 7.05
N VAL A 89 0.99 4.72 6.37
CA VAL A 89 1.34 3.90 5.20
C VAL A 89 2.77 3.39 5.31
N ALA A 90 2.97 2.08 5.12
CA ALA A 90 4.29 1.46 5.09
C ALA A 90 4.88 1.50 3.68
N CYS A 91 5.18 2.69 3.16
CA CYS A 91 5.72 2.88 1.81
C CYS A 91 6.70 4.04 1.72
N TYR A 92 7.87 3.80 1.15
CA TYR A 92 8.90 4.83 0.93
C TYR A 92 8.48 5.98 0.00
N LEU A 93 7.34 5.88 -0.71
CA LEU A 93 6.75 7.01 -1.43
C LEU A 93 6.39 8.17 -0.48
N TYR A 94 6.20 7.89 0.81
CA TYR A 94 5.83 8.84 1.84
C TYR A 94 6.96 9.10 2.85
N LYS A 95 8.23 8.88 2.46
CA LYS A 95 9.39 8.98 3.36
C LYS A 95 9.64 10.37 3.98
N GLU A 96 8.97 11.41 3.46
CA GLU A 96 9.04 12.78 3.95
C GLU A 96 8.07 13.04 5.12
N TYR A 97 7.13 12.12 5.37
CA TYR A 97 6.16 12.22 6.46
C TYR A 97 6.73 11.67 7.79
N PRO A 98 6.24 12.14 8.95
CA PRO A 98 6.63 11.61 10.25
C PRO A 98 6.34 10.11 10.38
N THR A 99 7.15 9.37 11.12
CA THR A 99 6.89 7.95 11.37
C THR A 99 5.98 7.75 12.58
N VAL A 100 5.23 6.64 12.57
CA VAL A 100 4.34 6.22 13.66
C VAL A 100 5.00 5.05 14.40
N SER A 101 5.16 5.18 15.72
CA SER A 101 5.58 4.06 16.58
C SER A 101 4.42 3.09 16.86
N GLY A 102 4.72 1.89 17.35
CA GLY A 102 3.70 0.87 17.66
C GLY A 102 2.63 1.33 18.66
N VAL A 103 2.95 2.27 19.56
CA VAL A 103 2.02 2.84 20.55
C VAL A 103 1.09 3.88 19.90
N GLU A 104 1.61 4.65 18.95
CA GLU A 104 0.85 5.68 18.23
C GLU A 104 -0.10 5.10 17.17
N MET A 105 0.12 3.85 16.75
CA MET A 105 -0.82 3.13 15.87
C MET A 105 -2.22 3.02 16.46
N ALA A 106 -2.35 2.87 17.79
CA ALA A 106 -3.65 2.81 18.44
C ALA A 106 -4.40 4.16 18.34
N ASN A 107 -3.68 5.28 18.37
CA ASN A 107 -4.25 6.61 18.26
C ASN A 107 -4.74 6.89 16.83
N VAL A 108 -4.03 6.35 15.82
CA VAL A 108 -4.46 6.43 14.41
C VAL A 108 -5.80 5.70 14.16
N LEU A 109 -6.10 4.67 14.95
CA LEU A 109 -7.34 3.87 14.82
C LEU A 109 -8.47 4.31 15.79
N ALA A 110 -8.21 5.25 16.69
CA ALA A 110 -9.15 5.65 17.75
C ALA A 110 -10.09 6.80 17.36
N THR A 111 -10.13 7.17 16.08
CA THR A 111 -10.93 8.28 15.53
C THR A 111 -11.91 7.73 14.51
#